data_AF-K9G6X7-F1
#
_entry.id   AF-K9G6X7-F1
#
_cell.length_a   1.000
_cell.length_b   1.000
_cell.length_c   1.000
_cell.angle_alpha   90.00
_cell.angle_beta   90.00
_cell.angle_gamma   90.00
#
_symmetry.space_group_name_H-M   'P 1'
#
loop_
_entity.id
_entity.type
_entity.pdbx_description
1 polymer ?
#
loop_
_entity_poly.entity_id
_entity_poly.type
_entity_poly.pdbx_seq_one_letter_code
_entity_poly.pdbx_strand_id
1 'polypeptide(L)'
;MPMTLRGRPKPTDADHRKHRNPLHKHPHKHKEGDRKRWRREVTEKERKRYEGVWASNKGLLIPPDPSGTGPWPPNASDMVFNLVVREIWSRSRLPEMILEQVWDLVDHQNIGLLVREEFVVGMWLIDQFLKGHKLPVQVRDSVWDSVRYAAGIKLPLGKGKAHA
;
A
#
# COMPACT_ATOMS: atom_id res chain seq x y z
N MET A 1 -65.25 55.93 -32.98
CA MET A 1 -64.10 55.50 -33.83
C MET A 1 -62.99 56.50 -33.63
N PRO A 2 -61.82 56.09 -33.10
CA PRO A 2 -60.64 55.92 -33.96
C PRO A 2 -59.69 54.78 -33.54
N MET A 3 -58.77 54.52 -34.47
CA MET A 3 -57.67 53.57 -34.52
C MET A 3 -56.43 54.08 -33.74
N THR A 4 -55.63 53.19 -33.14
CA THR A 4 -54.14 53.19 -33.28
C THR A 4 -53.48 52.05 -32.50
N LEU A 5 -52.39 51.58 -33.13
CA LEU A 5 -51.51 50.48 -32.77
C LEU A 5 -50.68 50.72 -31.49
N ARG A 6 -50.27 49.60 -30.89
CA ARG A 6 -48.88 49.14 -30.61
C ARG A 6 -48.62 48.79 -29.14
N GLY A 7 -48.22 47.53 -28.95
CA GLY A 7 -47.54 47.03 -27.77
C GLY A 7 -47.70 45.52 -27.61
N ARG A 8 -46.93 44.73 -28.37
CA ARG A 8 -46.84 43.26 -28.18
C ARG A 8 -46.51 42.96 -26.70
N PRO A 9 -47.24 42.09 -26.01
CA PRO A 9 -46.80 41.57 -24.72
C PRO A 9 -45.54 40.70 -24.89
N LYS A 10 -44.63 40.85 -23.94
CA LYS A 10 -43.35 40.14 -23.80
C LYS A 10 -43.55 38.62 -23.73
N PRO A 11 -42.56 37.83 -24.18
CA PRO A 11 -42.66 36.38 -24.31
C PRO A 11 -42.97 35.71 -22.97
N THR A 12 -43.88 34.75 -23.04
CA THR A 12 -44.25 33.82 -21.99
C THR A 12 -43.03 33.03 -21.52
N ASP A 13 -42.96 32.82 -20.20
CA ASP A 13 -41.98 31.98 -19.50
C ASP A 13 -41.99 30.55 -20.08
N ALA A 14 -41.15 30.32 -21.07
CA ALA A 14 -40.82 29.01 -21.60
C ALA A 14 -39.32 28.98 -21.87
N ASP A 15 -38.71 27.87 -21.47
CA ASP A 15 -37.32 27.46 -21.75
C ASP A 15 -36.20 28.07 -20.91
N HIS A 16 -36.02 27.51 -19.71
CA HIS A 16 -34.67 27.20 -19.21
C HIS A 16 -34.63 25.83 -18.53
N ARG A 17 -34.91 24.75 -19.28
CA ARG A 17 -34.54 23.38 -18.88
C ARG A 17 -33.01 23.24 -18.95
N LYS A 18 -32.32 23.68 -17.90
CA LYS A 18 -30.90 23.37 -17.68
C LYS A 18 -30.79 21.89 -17.33
N HIS A 19 -30.56 21.04 -18.32
CA HIS A 19 -30.04 19.70 -18.10
C HIS A 19 -28.63 19.79 -17.52
N ARG A 20 -28.53 19.99 -16.21
CA ARG A 20 -27.31 19.66 -15.47
C ARG A 20 -27.34 18.15 -15.30
N ASN A 21 -26.50 17.45 -16.04
CA ASN A 21 -26.04 16.13 -15.61
C ASN A 21 -24.94 16.36 -14.56
N PRO A 22 -25.20 16.25 -13.24
CA PRO A 22 -24.12 16.00 -12.32
C PRO A 22 -23.65 14.59 -12.63
N LEU A 23 -22.57 14.46 -13.38
CA LEU A 23 -21.91 13.19 -13.58
C LEU A 23 -21.33 12.79 -12.22
N HIS A 24 -22.16 12.15 -11.39
CA HIS A 24 -21.80 11.65 -10.08
C HIS A 24 -20.80 10.52 -10.31
N LYS A 25 -19.50 10.87 -10.37
CA LYS A 25 -18.43 9.88 -10.42
C LYS A 25 -18.41 9.23 -9.05
N HIS A 26 -18.84 7.98 -9.00
CA HIS A 26 -18.79 7.17 -7.80
C HIS A 26 -17.35 7.17 -7.23
N PRO A 27 -17.17 7.42 -5.92
CA PRO A 27 -15.86 7.51 -5.26
C PRO A 27 -14.96 6.26 -5.41
N HIS A 28 -15.51 5.17 -5.96
CA HIS A 28 -14.84 3.88 -6.16
C HIS A 28 -14.82 3.43 -7.63
N LYS A 29 -14.95 4.34 -8.60
CA LYS A 29 -14.78 3.97 -10.01
C LYS A 29 -13.31 3.78 -10.35
N HIS A 30 -12.82 2.57 -10.15
CA HIS A 30 -11.48 2.16 -10.57
C HIS A 30 -11.41 2.06 -12.10
N LYS A 31 -10.35 2.62 -12.70
CA LYS A 31 -10.04 2.35 -14.11
C LYS A 31 -9.62 0.88 -14.23
N GLU A 32 -10.43 0.07 -14.89
CA GLU A 32 -10.20 -1.36 -15.16
C GLU A 32 -8.80 -1.63 -15.74
N GLY A 33 -8.24 -0.67 -16.50
CA GLY A 33 -6.91 -0.76 -17.11
C GLY A 33 -5.73 -0.79 -16.14
N ASP A 34 -5.86 -0.24 -14.92
CA ASP A 34 -4.78 -0.28 -13.92
C ASP A 34 -4.65 -1.65 -13.24
N ARG A 35 -5.69 -2.50 -13.31
CA ARG A 35 -5.70 -3.83 -12.68
C ARG A 35 -4.69 -4.80 -13.31
N LYS A 36 -4.19 -4.51 -14.52
CA LYS A 36 -3.22 -5.39 -15.20
C LYS A 36 -1.77 -5.08 -14.86
N ARG A 37 -1.46 -3.88 -14.38
CA ARG A 37 -0.08 -3.47 -14.16
C ARG A 37 0.26 -3.55 -12.68
N TRP A 38 1.22 -4.41 -12.35
CA TRP A 38 1.82 -4.44 -11.02
C TRP A 38 2.18 -3.03 -10.57
N ARG A 39 1.65 -2.63 -9.42
CA ARG A 39 2.02 -1.38 -8.78
C ARG A 39 3.52 -1.36 -8.50
N ARG A 40 4.13 -0.19 -8.66
CA ARG A 40 5.58 0.01 -8.51
C ARG A 40 5.96 0.48 -7.10
N GLU A 41 4.97 0.84 -6.30
CA GLU A 41 5.13 1.48 -5.00
C GLU A 41 4.00 1.04 -4.06
N VAL A 42 4.31 1.05 -2.77
CA VAL A 42 3.33 0.93 -1.69
C VAL A 42 2.75 2.31 -1.44
N THR A 43 1.42 2.46 -1.54
CA THR A 43 0.82 3.77 -1.28
C THR A 43 0.94 4.13 0.20
N GLU A 44 1.01 5.43 0.50
CA GLU A 44 1.11 5.92 1.88
C GLU A 44 -0.01 5.40 2.81
N LYS A 45 -1.23 5.28 2.26
CA LYS A 45 -2.37 4.73 3.00
C LYS A 45 -2.21 3.22 3.26
N GLU A 46 -1.67 2.46 2.31
CA GLU A 46 -1.37 1.04 2.52
C GLU A 46 -0.27 0.87 3.57
N ARG A 47 0.84 1.61 3.42
CA ARG A 47 1.98 1.61 4.33
C ARG A 47 1.54 1.86 5.77
N LYS A 48 0.82 2.95 6.04
CA LYS A 48 0.32 3.28 7.39
C LYS A 48 -0.53 2.19 8.02
N ARG A 49 -1.37 1.52 7.21
CA ARG A 49 -2.19 0.40 7.72
C ARG A 49 -1.32 -0.78 8.11
N TYR A 50 -0.37 -1.17 7.27
CA TYR A 50 0.52 -2.29 7.56
C TYR A 50 1.48 -1.98 8.71
N GLU A 51 1.99 -0.74 8.80
CA GLU A 51 2.80 -0.28 9.93
C GLU A 51 2.02 -0.32 11.25
N GLY A 52 0.73 0.00 11.24
CA GLY A 52 -0.11 -0.16 12.43
C GLY A 52 -0.17 -1.61 12.91
N VAL A 53 -0.26 -2.57 11.97
CA VAL A 53 -0.22 -4.00 12.30
C VAL A 53 1.17 -4.38 12.83
N TRP A 54 2.25 -3.98 12.16
CA TRP A 54 3.62 -4.23 12.62
C TRP A 54 3.87 -3.67 14.03
N ALA A 55 3.50 -2.41 14.28
CA ALA A 55 3.72 -1.74 15.55
C ALA A 55 2.98 -2.43 16.71
N SER A 56 1.85 -3.08 16.43
CA SER A 56 1.07 -3.81 17.42
C SER A 56 1.64 -5.20 17.73
N ASN A 57 2.48 -5.75 16.85
CA ASN A 57 2.97 -7.13 16.92
C ASN A 57 4.49 -7.25 17.12
N LYS A 58 5.23 -6.14 17.03
CA LYS A 58 6.69 -6.14 17.24
C LYS A 58 7.04 -6.52 18.68
N GLY A 59 8.14 -7.25 18.86
CA GLY A 59 8.60 -7.72 20.17
C GLY A 59 7.79 -8.88 20.76
N LEU A 60 6.69 -9.29 20.14
CA LEU A 60 5.92 -10.45 20.61
C LEU A 60 6.72 -11.74 20.42
N LEU A 61 6.66 -12.61 21.43
CA LEU A 61 7.39 -13.89 21.51
C LEU A 61 8.93 -13.75 21.54
N ILE A 62 9.44 -12.55 21.74
CA ILE A 62 10.88 -12.30 21.94
C ILE A 62 11.10 -12.21 23.45
N PRO A 63 11.84 -13.16 24.07
CA PRO A 63 12.13 -13.10 25.49
C PRO A 63 12.90 -11.81 25.83
N PRO A 64 12.59 -11.16 26.96
CA PRO A 64 13.40 -10.04 27.42
C PRO A 64 14.81 -10.57 27.73
N ASP A 65 15.82 -10.04 27.06
CA ASP A 65 17.21 -10.36 27.34
C ASP A 65 17.89 -9.18 28.06
N PRO A 66 17.88 -9.18 29.41
CA PRO A 66 18.53 -8.12 30.18
C PRO A 66 20.06 -8.15 30.08
N SER A 67 20.64 -9.23 29.56
CA SER A 67 22.09 -9.40 29.44
C SER A 67 22.65 -8.99 28.08
N GLY A 68 21.80 -8.88 27.05
CA GLY A 68 22.21 -8.64 25.67
C GLY A 68 23.10 -9.74 25.07
N THR A 69 23.16 -10.92 25.70
CA THR A 69 23.98 -12.07 25.26
C THR A 69 23.18 -13.15 24.55
N GLY A 70 21.88 -12.96 24.42
CA GLY A 70 20.97 -13.87 23.74
C GLY A 70 21.27 -13.97 22.25
N PRO A 71 20.70 -14.99 21.58
CA PRO A 71 20.93 -15.25 20.15
C PRO A 71 20.25 -14.23 19.23
N TRP A 72 19.54 -13.25 19.79
CA TRP A 72 18.73 -12.29 19.06
C TRP A 72 19.51 -11.02 18.74
N PRO A 73 19.24 -10.37 17.60
CA PRO A 73 19.89 -9.11 17.27
C PRO A 73 19.50 -8.02 18.30
N PRO A 74 20.36 -6.99 18.52
CA PRO A 74 20.11 -5.95 19.52
C PRO A 74 18.79 -5.18 19.35
N ASN A 75 18.27 -5.13 18.13
CA ASN A 75 17.02 -4.47 17.76
C ASN A 75 15.84 -5.45 17.62
N ALA A 76 15.95 -6.68 18.12
CA ALA A 76 14.91 -7.70 17.99
C ALA A 76 13.55 -7.23 18.54
N SER A 77 13.52 -6.42 19.60
CA SER A 77 12.28 -5.83 20.13
C SER A 77 11.52 -4.97 19.13
N ASP A 78 12.22 -4.44 18.11
CA ASP A 78 11.62 -3.69 17.01
C ASP A 78 11.29 -4.58 15.79
N MET A 79 11.35 -5.90 15.92
CA MET A 79 11.08 -6.85 14.84
C MET A 79 9.88 -7.73 15.19
N VAL A 80 9.33 -8.40 14.17
CA VAL A 80 8.21 -9.34 14.34
C VAL A 80 8.72 -10.76 14.10
N PHE A 81 8.52 -11.65 15.06
CA PHE A 81 8.93 -13.05 14.98
C PHE A 81 8.13 -13.82 13.92
N ASN A 82 8.79 -14.74 13.20
CA ASN A 82 8.21 -15.49 12.09
C ASN A 82 6.87 -16.18 12.44
N LEU A 83 6.72 -16.73 13.64
CA LEU A 83 5.47 -17.38 14.05
C LEU A 83 4.31 -16.39 14.11
N VAL A 84 4.56 -15.18 14.61
CA VAL A 84 3.58 -14.09 14.66
C VAL A 84 3.24 -13.64 13.24
N VAL A 85 4.26 -13.52 12.36
CA VAL A 85 4.05 -13.18 10.95
C VAL A 85 3.17 -14.22 10.25
N ARG A 86 3.50 -15.52 10.39
CA ARG A 86 2.74 -16.63 9.81
C ARG A 86 1.29 -16.62 10.31
N GLU A 87 1.07 -16.40 11.60
CA GLU A 87 -0.28 -16.30 12.15
C GLU A 87 -1.07 -15.14 11.52
N ILE A 88 -0.48 -13.93 11.44
CA ILE A 88 -1.13 -12.76 10.85
C ILE A 88 -1.43 -12.99 9.37
N TRP A 89 -0.46 -13.48 8.60
CA TRP A 89 -0.58 -13.70 7.17
C TRP A 89 -1.57 -14.81 6.83
N SER A 90 -1.68 -15.85 7.67
CA SER A 90 -2.66 -16.93 7.49
C SER A 90 -4.11 -16.44 7.44
N ARG A 91 -4.40 -15.29 8.08
CA ARG A 91 -5.74 -14.68 8.09
C ARG A 91 -6.18 -14.18 6.70
N SER A 92 -5.25 -14.05 5.75
CA SER A 92 -5.54 -13.77 4.33
C SER A 92 -6.21 -14.94 3.60
N ARG A 93 -6.21 -16.14 4.19
CA ARG A 93 -6.73 -17.40 3.62
C ARG A 93 -6.03 -17.81 2.32
N LEU A 94 -4.80 -17.35 2.10
CA LEU A 94 -3.95 -17.85 1.02
C LEU A 94 -3.37 -19.23 1.39
N PRO A 95 -3.08 -20.08 0.39
CA PRO A 95 -2.37 -21.33 0.62
C PRO A 95 -1.02 -21.08 1.29
N GLU A 96 -0.62 -22.00 2.18
CA GLU A 96 0.63 -21.89 2.93
C GLU A 96 1.86 -21.75 2.02
N MET A 97 1.93 -22.53 0.94
CA MET A 97 3.00 -22.40 -0.07
C MET A 97 3.13 -20.98 -0.64
N ILE A 98 2.03 -20.24 -0.78
CA ILE A 98 2.08 -18.86 -1.28
C ILE A 98 2.61 -17.92 -0.20
N LEU A 99 2.25 -18.15 1.06
CA LEU A 99 2.76 -17.36 2.20
C LEU A 99 4.25 -17.59 2.42
N GLU A 100 4.73 -18.83 2.25
CA GLU A 100 6.16 -19.16 2.25
C GLU A 100 6.90 -18.44 1.12
N GLN A 101 6.36 -18.44 -0.11
CA GLN A 101 6.94 -17.67 -1.21
C GLN A 101 7.00 -16.17 -0.91
N VAL A 102 5.99 -15.61 -0.24
CA VAL A 102 6.04 -14.20 0.19
C VAL A 102 7.11 -13.98 1.24
N TRP A 103 7.27 -14.91 2.20
CA TRP A 103 8.31 -14.86 3.22
C TRP A 103 9.70 -14.82 2.58
N ASP A 104 9.99 -15.75 1.68
CA ASP A 104 11.28 -15.86 0.98
C ASP A 104 11.60 -14.61 0.15
N LEU A 105 10.57 -13.87 -0.30
CA LEU A 105 10.75 -12.62 -1.04
C LEU A 105 11.09 -11.43 -0.16
N VAL A 106 10.85 -11.49 1.14
CA VAL A 106 11.02 -10.34 2.05
C VAL A 106 12.07 -10.56 3.14
N ASP A 107 12.31 -11.78 3.59
CA ASP A 107 13.33 -12.09 4.61
C ASP A 107 14.73 -12.14 3.97
N HIS A 108 15.41 -10.99 3.92
CA HIS A 108 16.75 -10.93 3.31
C HIS A 108 17.85 -11.41 4.28
N GLN A 109 17.57 -11.34 5.58
CA GLN A 109 18.52 -11.59 6.64
C GLN A 109 18.51 -13.06 7.09
N ASN A 110 17.45 -13.81 6.79
CA ASN A 110 17.25 -15.21 7.17
C ASN A 110 17.41 -15.44 8.68
N ILE A 111 16.97 -14.47 9.48
CA ILE A 111 17.06 -14.50 10.94
C ILE A 111 15.76 -14.96 11.61
N GLY A 112 14.70 -15.23 10.83
CA GLY A 112 13.39 -15.62 11.37
C GLY A 112 12.63 -14.48 12.05
N LEU A 113 13.05 -13.23 11.81
CA LEU A 113 12.48 -11.99 12.33
C LEU A 113 12.38 -11.02 11.16
N LEU A 114 11.26 -10.32 11.04
CA LEU A 114 11.10 -9.28 10.00
C LEU A 114 11.23 -7.88 10.59
N VAL A 115 12.05 -7.03 9.96
CA VAL A 115 12.03 -5.60 10.23
C VAL A 115 10.75 -4.95 9.70
N ARG A 116 10.53 -3.68 10.05
CA ARG A 116 9.37 -2.90 9.59
C ARG A 116 9.18 -2.98 8.07
N GLU A 117 10.24 -2.72 7.32
CA GLU A 117 10.19 -2.66 5.86
C GLU A 117 9.74 -4.00 5.26
N GLU A 118 10.33 -5.10 5.72
CA GLU A 118 10.07 -6.45 5.23
C GLU A 118 8.64 -6.87 5.54
N PHE A 119 8.17 -6.60 6.77
CA PHE A 119 6.80 -6.89 7.16
C PHE A 119 5.79 -6.11 6.29
N VAL A 120 6.02 -4.82 6.09
CA VAL A 120 5.13 -3.95 5.29
C VAL A 120 5.10 -4.39 3.83
N VAL A 121 6.24 -4.74 3.25
CA VAL A 121 6.30 -5.26 1.87
C VAL A 121 5.61 -6.62 1.76
N GLY A 122 5.78 -7.51 2.74
CA GLY A 122 5.10 -8.82 2.75
C GLY A 122 3.57 -8.68 2.80
N MET A 123 3.06 -7.81 3.67
CA MET A 123 1.63 -7.47 3.71
C MET A 123 1.12 -6.91 2.38
N TRP A 124 1.91 -6.04 1.74
CA TRP A 124 1.55 -5.49 0.45
C TRP A 124 1.53 -6.54 -0.66
N LEU A 125 2.48 -7.49 -0.69
CA LEU A 125 2.52 -8.60 -1.65
C LEU A 125 1.31 -9.51 -1.53
N ILE A 126 0.92 -9.86 -0.30
CA ILE A 126 -0.32 -10.61 -0.01
C ILE A 126 -1.54 -9.86 -0.58
N ASP A 127 -1.64 -8.56 -0.32
CA ASP A 127 -2.73 -7.73 -0.86
C ASP A 127 -2.69 -7.66 -2.40
N GLN A 128 -1.52 -7.63 -3.04
CA GLN A 128 -1.44 -7.69 -4.50
C GLN A 128 -1.91 -9.05 -5.03
N PHE A 129 -1.55 -10.13 -4.35
CA PHE A 129 -1.97 -11.48 -4.75
C PHE A 129 -3.48 -11.66 -4.65
N LEU A 130 -4.09 -11.18 -3.55
CA LEU A 130 -5.54 -11.15 -3.38
C LEU A 130 -6.26 -10.29 -4.44
N LYS A 131 -5.60 -9.27 -4.98
CA LYS A 131 -6.11 -8.45 -6.11
C LYS A 131 -5.98 -9.15 -7.48
N GLY A 132 -5.44 -10.38 -7.51
CA GLY A 132 -5.29 -11.20 -8.72
C GLY A 132 -3.93 -11.06 -9.42
N HIS A 133 -2.93 -10.44 -8.78
CA HIS A 133 -1.58 -10.35 -9.33
C HIS A 133 -0.74 -11.58 -8.96
N LYS A 134 0.05 -12.11 -9.90
CA LYS A 134 0.99 -13.21 -9.61
C LYS A 134 2.24 -12.68 -8.91
N LEU A 135 2.72 -13.38 -7.89
CA LEU A 135 3.95 -13.02 -7.17
C LEU A 135 5.14 -12.86 -8.14
N PRO A 136 5.99 -11.84 -7.93
CA PRO A 136 7.18 -11.63 -8.75
C PRO A 136 8.30 -12.57 -8.26
N VAL A 137 9.29 -12.82 -9.11
CA VAL A 137 10.51 -13.58 -8.72
C VAL A 137 11.36 -12.77 -7.74
N GLN A 138 11.35 -11.44 -7.87
CA GLN A 138 12.02 -10.50 -6.98
C GLN A 138 11.19 -9.23 -6.82
N VAL A 139 11.20 -8.67 -5.63
CA VAL A 139 10.54 -7.39 -5.35
C VAL A 139 11.40 -6.25 -5.89
N ARG A 140 10.81 -5.37 -6.70
CA ARG A 140 11.52 -4.24 -7.31
C ARG A 140 11.95 -3.22 -6.26
N ASP A 141 13.14 -2.63 -6.43
CA ASP A 141 13.69 -1.59 -5.55
C ASP A 141 12.72 -0.43 -5.30
N SER A 142 11.95 -0.02 -6.32
CA SER A 142 10.98 1.06 -6.16
C SER A 142 9.91 0.79 -5.09
N VAL A 143 9.57 -0.49 -4.86
CA VAL A 143 8.64 -0.90 -3.81
C VAL A 143 9.33 -0.75 -2.45
N TRP A 144 10.55 -1.25 -2.30
CA TRP A 144 11.34 -1.09 -1.08
C TRP A 144 11.59 0.37 -0.72
N ASP A 145 11.97 1.17 -1.72
CA ASP A 145 12.21 2.60 -1.62
C ASP A 145 10.95 3.33 -1.11
N SER A 146 9.78 2.97 -1.63
CA SER A 146 8.52 3.58 -1.19
C SER A 146 8.19 3.33 0.29
N VAL A 147 8.69 2.25 0.88
CA VAL A 147 8.53 1.94 2.31
C VAL A 147 9.64 2.59 3.14
N ARG A 148 10.89 2.59 2.64
CA ARG A 148 12.07 3.15 3.33
C ARG A 148 12.04 4.68 3.41
N TYR A 149 11.83 5.36 2.28
CA TYR A 149 11.97 6.83 2.20
C TYR A 149 10.76 7.60 2.70
N ALA A 150 9.63 6.95 2.94
CA ALA A 150 8.43 7.60 3.46
C ALA A 150 8.54 7.97 4.96
N ALA A 151 9.55 7.44 5.67
CA ALA A 151 9.85 7.79 7.06
C ALA A 151 10.67 9.11 7.22
N GLY A 152 10.67 9.99 6.21
CA GLY A 152 11.15 11.38 6.36
C GLY A 152 12.67 11.60 6.20
N ILE A 153 13.46 10.58 5.85
CA ILE A 153 14.90 10.72 5.65
C ILE A 153 15.25 10.36 4.20
N LYS A 154 15.60 11.37 3.40
CA LYS A 154 16.27 11.19 2.11
C LYS A 154 17.71 10.78 2.40
N LEU A 155 18.03 9.49 2.30
CA LEU A 155 19.43 9.08 2.17
C LEU A 155 19.86 9.36 0.73
N PRO A 156 20.97 10.09 0.51
CA PRO A 156 21.54 10.19 -0.83
C PRO A 156 22.10 8.81 -1.18
N LEU A 157 21.50 8.13 -2.16
CA LEU A 157 22.05 6.93 -2.75
C LEU A 157 23.36 7.31 -3.46
N GLY A 158 24.47 7.19 -2.75
CA GLY A 158 25.81 7.37 -3.28
C GLY A 158 26.14 6.26 -4.27
N LYS A 159 25.83 6.47 -5.55
CA LYS A 159 26.44 5.72 -6.65
C LYS A 159 27.90 6.14 -6.77
N GLY A 160 28.77 5.51 -6.00
CA GLY A 160 30.22 5.55 -6.16
C GLY A 160 30.66 4.64 -7.31
N LYS A 161 30.86 5.28 -8.46
CA LYS A 161 31.46 4.82 -9.73
C LYS A 161 32.41 3.62 -9.63
N ALA A 162 32.14 2.58 -10.43
CA ALA A 162 33.16 1.69 -10.95
C ALA A 162 33.92 2.43 -12.07
N HIS A 163 35.21 2.70 -11.84
CA HIS A 163 36.22 2.89 -12.87
C HIS A 163 37.58 2.58 -12.25
N ALA A 164 38.08 1.38 -12.52
CA ALA A 164 39.49 1.07 -12.78
C ALA A 164 39.51 -0.28 -13.49
#